data_AF-A0A068F841-F1
#
_entry.id   AF-A0A068F841-F1
#
_cell.length_a   1.000
_cell.length_b   1.000
_cell.length_c   1.000
_cell.angle_alpha   90.00
_cell.angle_beta   90.00
_cell.angle_gamma   90.00
#
_symmetry.space_group_name_H-M   'P 1'
#
loop_
_entity.id
_entity.type
_entity.pdbx_description
1 polymer ?
#
loop_
_entity_poly.entity_id
_entity_poly.type
_entity_poly.pdbx_seq_one_letter_code
_entity_poly.pdbx_strand_id
1 'polypeptide(L)'
;VIMLSQYSLHHDSDNYEDPEEFKPERFLPENGGIKKYRDQGKFLGFGDGPRTCLGMRFALTQGKAAIVELVRNFNIKPNPKTRS
;
A
#
# COMPACT_ATOMS: atom_id res chain seq x y z
N VAL A 1 15.49 22.08 5.10
CA VAL A 1 14.59 20.94 5.42
C VAL A 1 14.13 20.34 4.11
N ILE A 2 14.18 19.01 3.97
CA ILE A 2 13.69 18.30 2.78
C ILE A 2 12.44 17.52 3.19
N MET A 3 11.37 17.63 2.40
CA MET A 3 10.14 16.85 2.58
C MET A 3 9.87 16.05 1.31
N LEU A 4 9.53 14.77 1.47
CA LEU A 4 9.14 13.89 0.38
C LEU A 4 7.64 13.64 0.48
N SER A 5 6.88 14.07 -0.53
CA SER A 5 5.44 13.80 -0.59
C SER A 5 5.19 12.35 -1.03
N GLN A 6 4.97 11.46 -0.06
CA GLN A 6 4.57 10.08 -0.34
C GLN A 6 3.23 10.03 -1.07
N TYR A 7 2.30 10.91 -0.71
CA TYR A 7 0.98 10.98 -1.32
C TYR A 7 1.09 11.32 -2.81
N SER A 8 1.84 12.38 -3.17
CA SER A 8 2.01 12.76 -4.57
C SER A 8 2.71 11.67 -5.38
N LEU A 9 3.74 11.01 -4.81
CA LEU A 9 4.42 9.90 -5.49
C LEU A 9 3.47 8.73 -5.79
N HIS A 10 2.61 8.36 -4.83
CA HIS A 10 1.71 7.20 -4.95
C HIS A 10 0.48 7.49 -5.80
N HIS A 11 0.18 8.76 -6.08
CA HIS A 11 -0.94 9.18 -6.94
C HIS A 11 -0.48 9.84 -8.25
N ASP A 12 0.80 9.73 -8.57
CA ASP A 12 1.35 10.24 -9.82
C ASP A 12 0.91 9.37 -11.00
N SER A 13 0.19 9.96 -11.96
CA SER A 13 -0.30 9.30 -13.16
C SER A 13 0.81 8.77 -14.07
N ASP A 14 2.02 9.32 -13.99
CA ASP A 14 3.19 8.82 -14.74
C ASP A 14 3.75 7.51 -14.15
N ASN A 15 3.37 7.20 -12.89
CA ASN A 15 3.78 6.00 -12.18
C ASN A 15 2.66 4.97 -12.05
N TYR A 16 1.41 5.42 -12.04
CA TYR A 16 0.24 4.64 -11.69
C TYR A 16 -0.93 4.95 -12.63
N GLU A 17 -1.34 3.96 -13.43
CA GLU A 17 -2.60 4.02 -14.19
C GLU A 17 -3.79 4.01 -13.22
N ASP A 18 -4.72 4.96 -13.35
CA ASP A 18 -5.84 5.18 -12.41
C ASP A 18 -5.34 5.35 -10.96
N PRO A 19 -4.58 6.42 -10.65
CA PRO A 19 -3.89 6.56 -9.37
C PRO A 19 -4.83 6.70 -8.17
N GLU A 20 -6.02 7.27 -8.38
CA GLU A 20 -7.04 7.48 -7.35
C GLU A 20 -7.92 6.23 -7.11
N GLU A 21 -7.80 5.20 -7.95
CA GLU A 21 -8.60 3.98 -7.81
C GLU A 21 -7.92 2.97 -6.87
N PHE A 22 -8.73 2.34 -6.01
CA PHE A 22 -8.28 1.20 -5.22
C PHE A 22 -8.18 -0.04 -6.11
N LYS A 23 -6.98 -0.29 -6.67
CA LYS A 23 -6.69 -1.37 -7.63
C LYS A 23 -5.59 -2.33 -7.10
N PRO A 24 -5.89 -3.24 -6.13
CA PRO A 24 -4.92 -4.17 -5.56
C PRO A 24 -4.21 -5.05 -6.59
N GLU A 25 -4.88 -5.34 -7.72
CA GLU A 25 -4.42 -6.18 -8.82
C GLU A 25 -3.11 -5.66 -9.42
N ARG A 26 -2.87 -4.35 -9.31
CA ARG A 26 -1.63 -3.68 -9.75
C ARG A 26 -0.38 -4.29 -9.13
N PHE A 27 -0.49 -4.86 -7.93
CA PHE A 27 0.63 -5.41 -7.15
C PHE A 27 0.68 -6.94 -7.15
N LEU A 28 -0.11 -7.60 -8.00
CA LEU A 28 -0.06 -9.04 -8.15
C LEU A 28 1.27 -9.52 -8.76
N PRO A 29 1.71 -10.76 -8.45
CA PRO A 29 2.97 -11.30 -8.97
C PRO A 29 3.07 -11.29 -10.50
N GLU A 30 1.98 -11.53 -11.21
CA GLU A 30 1.90 -11.54 -12.68
C GLU A 30 2.25 -10.17 -13.28
N ASN A 31 2.01 -9.09 -12.52
CA ASN A 31 2.32 -7.71 -12.89
C ASN A 31 3.71 -7.25 -12.41
N GLY A 32 4.53 -8.18 -11.90
CA GLY A 32 5.87 -7.92 -11.34
C GLY A 32 5.87 -7.61 -9.83
N GLY A 33 4.70 -7.64 -9.19
CA GLY A 33 4.52 -7.41 -7.77
C GLY A 33 4.96 -6.03 -7.27
N ILE A 34 4.94 -5.84 -5.95
CA ILE A 34 5.41 -4.59 -5.32
C ILE A 34 6.90 -4.29 -5.56
N LYS A 35 7.70 -5.32 -5.85
CA LYS A 35 9.14 -5.19 -6.08
C LYS A 35 9.43 -4.31 -7.30
N LYS A 36 8.68 -4.48 -8.40
CA LYS A 36 8.80 -3.66 -9.62
C LYS A 36 8.75 -2.16 -9.31
N TYR A 37 7.78 -1.73 -8.49
CA TYR A 37 7.61 -0.32 -8.13
C TYR A 37 8.69 0.17 -7.17
N ARG A 38 9.10 -0.66 -6.21
CA ARG A 38 10.15 -0.30 -5.24
C ARG A 38 11.50 -0.11 -5.92
N ASP A 39 11.89 -1.02 -6.80
CA ASP A 39 13.18 -0.97 -7.50
C ASP A 39 13.29 0.27 -8.41
N GLN A 40 12.15 0.78 -8.89
CA GLN A 40 12.07 2.02 -9.68
C GLN A 40 11.92 3.29 -8.81
N GLY A 41 11.92 3.16 -7.48
CA GLY A 41 11.69 4.28 -6.56
C GLY A 41 10.26 4.84 -6.58
N LYS A 42 9.31 4.14 -7.21
CA LYS A 42 7.91 4.58 -7.39
C LYS A 42 7.03 4.22 -6.20
N PHE A 43 7.51 3.37 -5.29
CA PHE A 43 6.78 2.99 -4.08
C PHE A 43 7.60 3.27 -2.83
N LEU A 44 7.02 4.03 -1.91
CA LEU A 44 7.68 4.53 -0.71
C LEU A 44 6.79 4.39 0.54
N GLY A 45 6.04 3.28 0.67
CA GLY A 45 5.10 3.09 1.78
C GLY A 45 5.74 3.09 3.19
N PHE A 46 7.02 2.73 3.29
CA PHE A 46 7.76 2.68 4.56
C PHE A 46 9.06 3.48 4.52
N GLY A 47 9.23 4.39 3.55
CA GLY A 47 10.53 5.02 3.27
C GLY A 47 11.53 4.03 2.65
N ASP A 48 12.74 4.53 2.38
CA ASP A 48 13.82 3.73 1.80
C ASP A 48 15.20 4.18 2.33
N GLY A 49 16.23 3.37 2.09
CA GLY A 49 17.60 3.64 2.51
C GLY A 49 17.80 3.68 4.03
N PRO A 50 18.78 4.45 4.55
CA PRO A 50 19.17 4.43 5.97
C PRO A 50 18.11 5.01 6.92
N ARG A 51 17.05 5.61 6.38
CA ARG A 51 15.92 6.19 7.13
C ARG A 51 14.61 5.45 6.86
N THR A 52 14.66 4.25 6.28
CA THR A 52 13.48 3.39 6.15
C THR A 52 12.90 3.05 7.53
N CYS A 53 11.59 2.83 7.59
CA CYS A 53 10.87 2.51 8.81
C CYS A 53 11.37 1.18 9.38
N LEU A 54 12.00 1.23 10.55
CA LEU A 54 12.49 0.06 11.28
C LEU A 54 11.36 -0.95 11.57
N GLY A 55 10.13 -0.45 11.74
CA GLY A 55 8.94 -1.24 12.02
C GLY A 55 8.30 -1.91 10.80
N MET A 56 8.81 -1.73 9.58
CA MET A 56 8.17 -2.22 8.35
C MET A 56 7.81 -3.71 8.42
N ARG A 57 8.75 -4.56 8.82
CA ARG A 57 8.52 -6.01 8.89
C ARG A 57 7.47 -6.37 9.94
N PHE A 58 7.52 -5.73 11.10
CA PHE A 58 6.54 -5.93 12.16
C PHE A 58 5.14 -5.51 11.70
N ALA A 59 5.00 -4.31 11.14
CA ALA A 59 3.72 -3.77 10.68
C ALA A 59 3.10 -4.64 9.58
N LEU A 60 3.89 -5.11 8.61
CA LEU A 60 3.40 -5.99 7.56
C LEU A 60 2.93 -7.35 8.10
N THR A 61 3.67 -7.94 9.04
CA THR A 61 3.27 -9.22 9.66
C THR A 61 1.99 -9.07 10.48
N GLN A 62 1.93 -8.08 11.36
CA GLN A 62 0.77 -7.83 12.21
C GLN A 62 -0.47 -7.43 11.39
N GLY A 63 -0.30 -6.54 10.42
CA GLY A 63 -1.41 -6.11 9.55
C GLY A 63 -1.99 -7.27 8.74
N LYS A 64 -1.14 -8.13 8.17
CA LYS A 64 -1.60 -9.33 7.46
C LYS A 64 -2.32 -10.30 8.39
N ALA A 65 -1.77 -10.57 9.57
CA ALA A 65 -2.40 -11.45 10.55
C ALA A 65 -3.80 -10.92 10.98
N ALA A 66 -3.91 -9.62 11.25
CA ALA A 66 -5.17 -8.98 11.59
C ALA A 66 -6.19 -9.09 10.44
N ILE A 67 -5.79 -8.81 9.20
CA ILE A 67 -6.67 -8.94 8.03
C ILE A 67 -7.15 -10.39 7.88
N VAL A 68 -6.24 -11.37 7.99
CA VAL A 68 -6.59 -12.81 7.90
C VAL A 68 -7.60 -13.20 8.97
N GLU A 69 -7.42 -12.76 10.21
CA GLU A 69 -8.34 -13.05 11.31
C GLU A 69 -9.74 -12.44 11.06
N LEU A 70 -9.76 -11.19 10.58
CA LEU A 70 -11.01 -10.49 10.27
C LEU A 70 -11.79 -11.17 9.15
N VAL A 71 -11.14 -11.50 8.02
CA VAL A 71 -11.83 -12.10 6.86
C VAL A 71 -12.22 -13.56 7.06
N ARG A 72 -11.53 -14.29 7.96
CA ARG A 72 -11.86 -15.69 8.27
C ARG A 72 -13.07 -15.83 9.20
N ASN A 73 -13.18 -14.93 10.18
CA ASN A 73 -14.15 -15.09 11.27
C ASN A 73 -15.32 -14.11 11.19
N PHE A 74 -15.25 -13.08 10.34
CA PHE A 74 -16.29 -12.06 10.23
C PHE A 74 -16.69 -11.81 8.77
N ASN A 75 -17.94 -11.40 8.57
CA ASN A 75 -18.43 -10.88 7.30
C ASN A 75 -18.50 -9.35 7.38
N ILE A 76 -17.57 -8.68 6.69
CA ILE A 76 -17.42 -7.22 6.72
C ILE A 76 -18.38 -6.60 5.70
N LYS A 77 -19.23 -5.68 6.14
CA LYS A 77 -20.17 -4.96 5.28
C LYS A 77 -20.14 -3.46 5.60
N PRO A 78 -20.32 -2.58 4.60
CA PRO A 78 -20.49 -1.16 4.85
C PRO A 78 -21.75 -0.92 5.69
N ASN A 79 -21.66 0.01 6.62
CA ASN A 79 -22.84 0.48 7.34
C ASN A 79 -23.65 1.39 6.38
N PRO A 80 -24.98 1.23 6.25
CA PRO A 80 -25.81 2.09 5.41
C PRO A 80 -25.69 3.59 5.69
N LYS A 81 -25.20 3.96 6.89
CA LYS A 81 -24.97 5.35 7.31
C LYS A 81 -23.58 5.89 6.95
N THR A 82 -22.65 5.05 6.48
CA THR A 82 -21.32 5.49 6.06
C THR A 82 -21.43 6.24 4.74
N ARG A 83 -20.96 7.49 4.70
CA ARG A 83 -20.84 8.28 3.47
C ARG A 83 -19.74 7.68 2.58
N SER A 84 -20.07 7.50 1.30
CA SER A 84 -19.13 7.19 0.21
C SER A 84 -18.31 8.42 -0.17
#